data_AF-A0A958UIY9-F1
#
_entry.id   AF-A0A958UIY9-F1
#
_cell.length_a   1.000
_cell.length_b   1.000
_cell.length_c   1.000
_cell.angle_alpha   90.00
_cell.angle_beta   90.00
_cell.angle_gamma   90.00
#
_symmetry.space_group_name_H-M   'P 1'
#
loop_
_entity.id
_entity.type
_entity.pdbx_description
1 polymer ?
#
loop_
_entity_poly.entity_id
_entity_poly.type
_entity_poly.pdbx_seq_one_letter_code
_entity_poly.pdbx_strand_id
1 'polypeptide(L)'
;MMKKLLKLANIGFYILMLFACFILGLYFAGAIEAGKNQGLAGGAIVVGYGVLFGGIGFIASFFIAYFVNTKVIVKINYVLLILLLAAFGHKYYQFKERQKERLETKEQFKPVPTTPTEQTEPLGMSILNKNELFNPIVIKNPIVSDEMGMGFFAPNFYENSVLYFYGNLNLEKSLMDHTPYDSITFKRNKYNQFEIATAPPWLVPEILKMDYDMLYFKIISVTEYFIEVTVNKTNGQTTYIDRRAGQVIYWPEFLLSMNSIEFPQGSKEKIRVRSFEASGEINIPHEFMRAIQIKDEWMQVLLLDGDFKTVGKGWIQWERNGKLIVRYNLLS
;
A
#
# COMPACT_ATOMS: atom_id res chain seq x y z
N MET A 1 31.82 -28.20 44.88
CA MET A 1 31.89 -28.03 43.41
C MET A 1 30.97 -26.93 42.89
N MET A 2 29.66 -26.92 43.23
CA MET A 2 28.72 -25.85 42.80
C MET A 2 29.13 -24.42 43.20
N LYS A 3 29.81 -24.24 44.33
CA LYS A 3 30.28 -22.92 44.80
C LYS A 3 31.22 -22.20 43.82
N LYS A 4 31.86 -22.91 42.88
CA LYS A 4 32.73 -22.31 41.87
C LYS A 4 31.92 -21.66 40.75
N LEU A 5 30.82 -22.29 40.31
CA LEU A 5 30.01 -21.83 39.17
C LEU A 5 29.22 -20.54 39.48
N LEU A 6 28.86 -20.32 40.75
CA LEU A 6 28.09 -19.17 41.21
C LEU A 6 28.94 -17.96 41.64
N LYS A 7 30.26 -18.00 41.43
CA LYS A 7 31.10 -16.84 41.70
C LYS A 7 30.75 -15.71 40.74
N LEU A 8 30.72 -14.48 41.24
CA LEU A 8 30.36 -13.29 40.46
C LEU A 8 31.17 -13.16 39.16
N ALA A 9 32.47 -13.50 39.20
CA ALA A 9 33.34 -13.49 38.02
C ALA A 9 32.90 -14.50 36.94
N ASN A 10 32.39 -15.66 37.34
CA ASN A 10 31.92 -16.69 36.41
C ASN A 10 30.55 -16.33 35.84
N ILE A 11 29.67 -15.72 36.66
CA ILE A 11 28.39 -15.17 36.18
C ILE A 11 28.64 -14.10 35.12
N GLY A 12 29.56 -13.18 35.39
CA GLY A 12 29.98 -12.17 34.41
C GLY A 12 30.52 -12.79 33.12
N PHE A 13 31.29 -13.88 33.23
CA PHE A 13 31.80 -14.59 32.07
C PHE A 13 30.71 -15.19 31.19
N TYR A 14 29.70 -15.83 31.79
CA TYR A 14 28.60 -16.43 31.02
C TYR A 14 27.83 -15.39 30.22
N ILE A 15 27.54 -14.25 30.85
CA ILE A 15 26.83 -13.14 30.21
C ILE A 15 27.68 -12.51 29.10
N LEU A 16 28.95 -12.24 29.37
CA LEU A 16 29.85 -11.65 28.38
C LEU A 16 30.07 -12.58 27.18
N MET A 17 30.20 -13.88 27.42
CA MET A 17 30.37 -14.88 26.37
C MET A 17 29.11 -14.98 25.49
N LEU A 18 27.92 -14.94 26.09
CA LEU A 18 26.65 -14.92 25.36
C LEU A 18 26.59 -13.74 24.39
N PHE A 19 26.89 -12.52 24.86
CA PHE A 19 26.85 -11.33 24.00
C PHE A 19 27.95 -11.33 22.94
N ALA A 20 29.17 -11.76 23.29
CA ALA A 20 30.27 -11.81 22.34
C ALA A 20 29.98 -12.79 21.19
N CYS A 21 29.50 -14.00 21.51
CA CYS A 21 29.12 -14.99 20.50
C CYS A 21 27.88 -14.57 19.72
N PHE A 22 26.92 -13.89 20.34
CA PHE A 22 25.76 -13.33 19.64
C PHE A 22 26.20 -12.34 18.55
N ILE A 23 27.07 -11.38 18.89
CA ILE A 23 27.62 -10.41 17.92
C ILE A 23 28.40 -11.13 16.82
N LEU A 24 29.21 -12.14 17.18
CA LEU A 24 29.93 -12.96 16.20
C LEU A 24 28.97 -13.65 15.22
N GLY A 25 27.85 -14.17 15.70
CA GLY A 25 26.79 -14.77 14.89
C GLY A 25 26.16 -13.77 13.92
N LEU A 26 25.94 -12.53 14.34
CA LEU A 26 25.45 -11.47 13.44
C LEU A 26 26.46 -11.15 12.32
N TYR A 27 27.75 -11.11 12.62
CA TYR A 27 28.79 -10.89 11.60
C TYR A 27 28.91 -12.08 10.65
N PHE A 28 28.83 -13.30 11.16
CA PHE A 28 28.83 -14.51 10.36
C PHE A 28 27.63 -14.55 9.40
N ALA A 29 26.43 -14.23 9.88
CA ALA A 29 25.23 -14.11 9.05
C ALA A 29 25.39 -13.08 7.93
N GLY A 30 26.00 -11.92 8.24
CA GLY A 30 26.32 -10.92 7.23
C GLY A 30 27.33 -11.41 6.19
N ALA A 31 28.37 -12.14 6.60
CA ALA A 31 29.42 -12.64 5.72
C ALA A 31 28.90 -13.70 4.72
N ILE A 32 27.94 -14.52 5.12
CA ILE A 32 27.30 -15.52 4.24
C ILE A 32 26.07 -14.95 3.51
N GLU A 33 25.82 -13.64 3.62
CA GLU A 33 24.66 -12.96 3.06
C GLU A 33 23.30 -13.57 3.50
N ALA A 34 23.24 -14.12 4.72
CA ALA A 34 22.03 -14.71 5.27
C ALA A 34 20.93 -13.64 5.35
N GLY A 35 19.79 -13.91 4.69
CA GLY A 35 18.64 -13.00 4.67
C GLY A 35 18.66 -11.94 3.56
N LYS A 36 19.65 -11.96 2.65
CA LYS A 36 19.65 -11.11 1.45
C LYS A 36 18.41 -11.41 0.59
N ASN A 37 17.73 -10.38 0.12
CA ASN A 37 16.48 -10.43 -0.66
C ASN A 37 15.24 -11.00 0.06
N GLN A 38 15.29 -11.21 1.39
CA GLN A 38 14.15 -11.71 2.16
C GLN A 38 13.32 -10.60 2.82
N GLY A 39 13.57 -9.33 2.48
CA GLY A 39 12.84 -8.19 3.03
C GLY A 39 12.90 -8.16 4.57
N LEU A 40 11.75 -8.00 5.22
CA LEU A 40 11.63 -7.96 6.69
C LEU A 40 12.07 -9.27 7.37
N ALA A 41 11.87 -10.42 6.71
CA ALA A 41 12.30 -11.71 7.21
C ALA A 41 13.82 -11.85 7.26
N GLY A 42 14.55 -11.09 6.42
CA GLY A 42 16.01 -11.04 6.44
C GLY A 42 16.57 -10.61 7.80
N GLY A 43 15.94 -9.63 8.45
CA GLY A 43 16.32 -9.19 9.79
C GLY A 43 16.17 -10.30 10.84
N ALA A 44 15.03 -11.01 10.81
CA ALA A 44 14.77 -12.12 11.72
C ALA A 44 15.76 -13.28 11.53
N ILE A 45 16.12 -13.60 10.28
CA ILE A 45 17.12 -14.64 9.95
C ILE A 45 18.48 -14.26 10.55
N VAL A 46 18.94 -13.02 10.36
CA VAL A 46 20.23 -12.54 10.91
C VAL A 46 20.22 -12.58 12.45
N VAL A 47 19.14 -12.15 13.08
CA VAL A 47 18.99 -12.26 14.55
C VAL A 47 18.98 -13.72 15.00
N GLY A 48 18.34 -14.62 14.25
CA GLY A 48 18.33 -16.06 14.52
C GLY A 48 19.72 -16.66 14.57
N TYR A 49 20.62 -16.29 13.65
CA TYR A 49 22.03 -16.68 13.71
C TYR A 49 22.74 -16.13 14.94
N GLY A 50 22.45 -14.88 15.33
CA GLY A 50 22.93 -14.32 16.59
C GLY A 50 22.51 -15.16 17.79
N VAL A 51 21.22 -15.50 17.91
CA VAL A 51 20.69 -16.32 19.01
C VAL A 51 21.32 -17.71 19.03
N LEU A 52 21.46 -18.36 17.87
CA LEU A 52 22.07 -19.68 17.76
C LEU A 52 23.52 -19.66 18.28
N PHE A 53 24.34 -18.73 17.81
CA PHE A 53 25.73 -18.60 18.26
C PHE A 53 25.83 -18.19 19.73
N GLY A 54 24.96 -17.28 20.19
CA GLY A 54 24.87 -16.88 21.59
C GLY A 54 24.53 -18.05 22.51
N GLY A 55 23.58 -18.91 22.11
CA GLY A 55 23.22 -20.12 22.84
C GLY A 55 24.36 -21.13 22.93
N ILE A 56 25.05 -21.39 21.81
CA ILE A 56 26.24 -22.26 21.79
C ILE A 56 27.34 -21.69 22.70
N GLY A 57 27.62 -20.38 22.60
CA GLY A 57 28.61 -19.69 23.41
C GLY A 57 28.28 -19.74 24.91
N PHE A 58 27.00 -19.57 25.26
CA PHE A 58 26.52 -19.64 26.64
C PHE A 58 26.69 -21.05 27.21
N ILE A 59 26.31 -22.10 26.48
CA ILE A 59 26.51 -23.49 26.92
C ILE A 59 28.01 -23.80 27.09
N ALA A 60 28.83 -23.44 26.10
CA ALA A 60 30.28 -23.62 26.16
C ALA A 60 30.91 -22.91 27.35
N SER A 61 30.37 -21.75 27.75
CA SER A 61 30.88 -20.97 28.88
C SER A 61 30.81 -21.73 30.21
N PHE A 62 29.81 -22.59 30.44
CA PHE A 62 29.73 -23.43 31.64
C PHE A 62 30.84 -24.47 31.69
N PHE A 63 31.12 -25.13 30.55
CA PHE A 63 32.21 -26.09 30.45
C PHE A 63 33.57 -25.39 30.66
N ILE A 64 33.79 -24.24 30.03
CA ILE A 64 35.02 -23.47 30.19
C ILE A 64 35.19 -23.04 31.65
N ALA A 65 34.16 -22.51 32.30
CA ALA A 65 34.25 -22.09 33.70
C ALA A 65 34.45 -23.24 34.69
N TYR A 66 34.01 -24.45 34.32
CA TYR A 66 34.26 -25.66 35.10
C TYR A 66 35.76 -25.98 35.15
N PHE A 67 36.40 -26.04 33.97
CA PHE A 67 37.81 -26.43 33.84
C PHE A 67 38.81 -25.32 34.13
N VAL A 68 38.46 -24.05 33.90
CA VAL A 68 39.41 -22.92 33.99
C VAL A 68 39.47 -22.32 35.39
N ASN A 69 40.63 -21.80 35.78
CA ASN A 69 40.85 -21.10 37.05
C ASN A 69 40.19 -19.71 37.04
N THR A 70 39.58 -19.30 38.17
CA THR A 70 38.85 -18.02 38.26
C THR A 70 39.73 -16.80 37.92
N LYS A 71 41.03 -16.83 38.25
CA LYS A 71 41.97 -15.74 37.88
C LYS A 71 42.10 -15.55 36.37
N VAL A 72 42.03 -16.63 35.60
CA VAL A 72 42.08 -16.59 34.13
C VAL A 72 40.75 -16.09 33.57
N ILE A 73 39.62 -16.54 34.15
CA ILE A 73 38.27 -16.08 33.76
C ILE A 73 38.14 -14.56 33.92
N VAL A 74 38.68 -13.97 34.98
CA VAL A 74 38.68 -12.51 35.16
C VAL A 74 39.43 -11.81 34.01
N LYS A 75 40.58 -12.34 33.58
CA LYS A 75 41.32 -11.78 32.43
C LYS A 75 40.52 -11.90 31.14
N ILE A 76 39.88 -13.05 30.91
CA ILE A 76 39.03 -13.27 29.73
C ILE A 76 37.84 -12.30 29.73
N ASN A 77 37.22 -12.04 30.88
CA ASN A 77 36.13 -11.07 30.97
C ASN A 77 36.54 -9.68 30.51
N TYR A 78 37.73 -9.21 30.92
CA TYR A 78 38.24 -7.92 30.45
C TYR A 78 38.47 -7.90 28.93
N VAL A 79 39.01 -8.98 28.36
CA VAL A 79 39.21 -9.08 26.90
C VAL A 79 37.86 -9.08 26.17
N LEU A 80 36.89 -9.88 26.63
CA LEU A 80 35.54 -9.92 26.05
C LEU A 80 34.84 -8.56 26.16
N LEU A 81 35.00 -7.86 27.29
CA LEU A 81 34.44 -6.54 27.50
C LEU A 81 35.02 -5.52 26.51
N ILE A 82 36.34 -5.51 26.31
CA ILE A 82 37.00 -4.64 25.34
C ILE A 82 36.51 -4.94 23.92
N LEU A 83 36.38 -6.23 23.56
CA LEU A 83 35.88 -6.64 22.25
C LEU A 83 34.44 -6.17 22.01
N LEU A 84 33.57 -6.31 23.01
CA LEU A 84 32.19 -5.81 22.94
C LEU A 84 32.13 -4.30 22.78
N LEU A 85 32.94 -3.55 23.54
CA LEU A 85 33.02 -2.09 23.42
C LEU A 85 33.52 -1.66 22.04
N ALA A 86 34.51 -2.37 21.48
CA ALA A 86 35.01 -2.10 20.12
C ALA A 86 33.93 -2.36 19.06
N ALA A 87 33.21 -3.49 19.15
CA ALA A 87 32.12 -3.81 18.23
C ALA A 87 30.96 -2.80 18.32
N PHE A 88 30.61 -2.38 19.54
CA PHE A 88 29.60 -1.35 19.76
C PHE A 88 30.04 0.00 19.19
N GLY A 89 31.29 0.42 19.46
CA GLY A 89 31.86 1.64 18.92
C GLY A 89 31.87 1.68 17.39
N HIS A 90 32.24 0.56 16.75
CA HIS A 90 32.22 0.42 15.30
C HIS A 90 30.79 0.57 14.72
N LYS A 91 29.80 -0.12 15.32
CA LYS A 91 28.40 -0.01 14.87
C LYS A 91 27.79 1.37 15.14
N TYR A 92 28.15 1.99 16.25
CA TYR A 92 27.73 3.35 16.57
C TYR A 92 28.29 4.36 15.55
N TYR A 93 29.57 4.24 15.17
CA TYR A 93 30.17 5.06 14.13
C TYR A 93 29.46 4.89 12.78
N GLN A 94 29.25 3.64 12.35
CA GLN A 94 28.53 3.33 11.10
C GLN A 94 27.07 3.84 11.11
N PHE A 95 26.42 3.84 12.28
CA PHE A 95 25.09 4.42 12.42
C PHE A 95 25.12 5.94 12.27
N LYS A 96 26.09 6.61 12.90
CA LYS A 96 26.27 8.07 12.79
C LYS A 96 26.54 8.51 11.36
N GLU A 97 27.35 7.75 10.61
CA GLU A 97 27.64 8.01 9.20
C GLU A 97 26.37 7.91 8.32
N ARG A 98 25.59 6.83 8.48
CA ARG A 98 24.29 6.69 7.79
C ARG A 98 23.27 7.76 8.14
N GLN A 99 23.30 8.28 9.37
CA GLN A 99 22.44 9.40 9.76
C GLN A 99 22.85 10.70 9.06
N LYS A 100 24.15 10.96 8.90
CA LYS A 100 24.64 12.12 8.13
C LYS A 100 24.20 12.05 6.67
N GLU A 101 24.39 10.91 6.00
CA GLU A 101 23.94 10.71 4.62
C GLU A 101 22.42 10.89 4.47
N ARG A 102 21.64 10.37 5.42
CA ARG A 102 20.17 10.58 5.45
C ARG A 102 19.78 12.03 5.68
N LEU A 103 20.54 12.77 6.50
CA LEU A 103 20.30 14.20 6.74
C LEU A 103 20.62 15.02 5.49
N GLU A 104 21.73 14.76 4.81
CA GLU A 104 22.07 15.39 3.53
C GLU A 104 21.04 15.08 2.42
N THR A 105 20.53 13.84 2.38
CA THR A 105 19.46 13.44 1.44
C THR A 105 18.10 14.09 1.81
N LYS A 106 17.81 14.27 3.10
CA LYS A 106 16.60 14.96 3.59
C LYS A 106 16.67 16.48 3.43
N GLU A 107 17.85 17.10 3.43
CA GLU A 107 17.95 18.54 3.14
C GLU A 107 17.61 18.87 1.68
N GLN A 108 17.79 17.92 0.75
CA GLN A 108 17.33 18.05 -0.63
C GLN A 108 15.83 17.75 -0.83
N PHE A 109 15.17 17.12 0.14
CA PHE A 109 13.76 16.74 0.03
C PHE A 109 13.01 17.19 1.28
N LYS A 110 12.27 18.31 1.20
CA LYS A 110 11.35 18.77 2.25
C LYS A 110 9.94 18.20 2.02
N PRO A 111 9.56 17.03 2.56
CA PRO A 111 8.16 16.67 2.65
C PRO A 111 7.49 17.50 3.76
N VAL A 112 6.25 17.91 3.49
CA VAL A 112 5.35 18.55 4.47
C VAL A 112 5.01 17.51 5.56
N PRO A 113 4.97 17.87 6.86
CA PRO A 113 4.88 16.88 7.93
C PRO A 113 3.44 16.41 8.17
N THR A 114 3.24 15.09 8.24
CA THR A 114 2.12 14.47 8.97
C THR A 114 2.63 13.65 10.14
N THR A 115 1.91 13.79 11.25
CA THR A 115 2.23 13.37 12.61
C THR A 115 2.23 11.83 12.76
N PRO A 116 3.12 11.23 13.58
CA PRO A 116 3.12 9.79 13.83
C PRO A 116 2.04 9.38 14.84
N THR A 117 1.18 8.43 14.45
CA THR A 117 0.30 7.70 15.38
C THR A 117 1.02 6.50 15.98
N GLU A 118 0.70 6.20 17.24
CA GLU A 118 1.27 5.19 18.12
C GLU A 118 1.36 3.77 17.54
N GLN A 119 2.38 3.04 18.01
CA GLN A 119 2.68 1.65 17.67
C GLN A 119 1.69 0.70 18.35
N THR A 120 1.00 -0.13 17.57
CA THR A 120 0.23 -1.27 18.11
C THR A 120 1.10 -2.53 18.18
N GLU A 121 0.97 -3.27 19.28
CA GLU A 121 1.68 -4.52 19.59
C GLU A 121 1.28 -5.72 18.71
N PRO A 122 2.17 -6.73 18.52
CA PRO A 122 1.91 -7.87 17.64
C PRO A 122 1.11 -9.02 18.28
N LEU A 123 0.05 -9.41 17.57
CA LEU A 123 -0.62 -10.71 17.40
C LEU A 123 -0.57 -11.78 18.53
N GLY A 124 -1.78 -12.20 18.94
CA GLY A 124 -2.07 -13.55 19.40
C GLY A 124 -2.91 -14.32 18.36
N MET A 125 -2.31 -15.34 17.74
CA MET A 125 -3.01 -16.39 16.99
C MET A 125 -4.06 -17.09 17.88
N SER A 126 -5.29 -17.25 17.40
CA SER A 126 -6.20 -18.29 17.89
C SER A 126 -6.97 -18.97 16.76
N ILE A 127 -6.44 -20.13 16.36
CA ILE A 127 -7.14 -21.40 16.14
C ILE A 127 -8.45 -21.34 15.34
N LEU A 128 -8.32 -21.78 14.08
CA LEU A 128 -9.32 -22.44 13.24
C LEU A 128 -10.50 -23.06 14.02
N ASN A 129 -11.71 -22.55 13.79
CA ASN A 129 -12.93 -23.31 14.00
C ASN A 129 -13.54 -23.67 12.64
N LYS A 130 -13.48 -24.96 12.29
CA LYS A 130 -13.68 -25.51 10.95
C LYS A 130 -15.13 -25.96 10.69
N ASN A 131 -16.13 -25.36 11.35
CA ASN A 131 -17.50 -25.89 11.36
C ASN A 131 -18.62 -24.86 11.12
N GLU A 132 -18.39 -23.80 10.35
CA GLU A 132 -19.51 -23.06 9.74
C GLU A 132 -19.40 -23.12 8.21
N LEU A 133 -19.91 -24.25 7.70
CA LEU A 133 -20.08 -24.50 6.28
C LEU A 133 -21.06 -23.47 5.68
N PHE A 134 -20.55 -22.73 4.70
CA PHE A 134 -21.19 -22.47 3.42
C PHE A 134 -22.70 -22.19 3.48
N ASN A 135 -23.07 -20.96 3.84
CA ASN A 135 -24.17 -20.33 3.13
C ASN A 135 -23.60 -19.86 1.78
N PRO A 136 -24.02 -20.44 0.64
CA PRO A 136 -23.64 -19.91 -0.65
C PRO A 136 -24.11 -18.45 -0.69
N ILE A 137 -23.17 -17.57 -1.04
CA ILE A 137 -23.44 -16.18 -1.39
C ILE A 137 -24.64 -16.23 -2.34
N VAL A 138 -25.77 -15.69 -1.91
CA VAL A 138 -26.90 -15.42 -2.79
C VAL A 138 -26.39 -14.36 -3.74
N ILE A 139 -25.84 -14.82 -4.87
CA ILE A 139 -25.65 -14.01 -6.07
C ILE A 139 -27.06 -13.56 -6.44
N LYS A 140 -27.47 -12.38 -5.97
CA LYS A 140 -28.57 -11.69 -6.60
C LYS A 140 -28.19 -11.62 -8.07
N ASN A 141 -29.01 -12.22 -8.92
CA ASN A 141 -28.86 -12.18 -10.38
C ASN A 141 -28.37 -10.79 -10.80
N PRO A 142 -27.33 -10.67 -11.63
CA PRO A 142 -26.88 -9.38 -12.10
C PRO A 142 -28.01 -8.81 -12.94
N ILE A 143 -28.80 -7.93 -12.33
CA ILE A 143 -29.38 -6.83 -13.08
C ILE A 143 -28.14 -6.10 -13.55
N VAL A 144 -27.77 -6.31 -14.81
CA VAL A 144 -26.83 -5.46 -15.53
C VAL A 144 -27.54 -4.11 -15.59
N SER A 145 -27.47 -3.36 -14.49
CA SER A 145 -27.88 -1.98 -14.48
C SER A 145 -26.74 -1.26 -15.19
N ASP A 146 -27.07 -0.75 -16.37
CA ASP A 146 -26.31 0.26 -17.12
C ASP A 146 -26.34 1.59 -16.35
N GLU A 147 -26.17 1.51 -15.03
CA GLU A 147 -26.11 2.61 -14.10
C GLU A 147 -24.68 3.13 -14.12
N MET A 148 -24.61 4.43 -14.34
CA MET A 148 -23.40 5.21 -14.44
C MET A 148 -22.51 5.12 -13.19
N GLY A 149 -23.09 4.75 -12.04
CA GLY A 149 -22.40 4.78 -10.75
C GLY A 149 -22.08 6.21 -10.31
N MET A 150 -21.43 6.34 -9.15
CA MET A 150 -21.10 7.66 -8.59
C MET A 150 -19.77 8.24 -9.14
N GLY A 151 -18.95 7.40 -9.78
CA GLY A 151 -17.64 7.73 -10.28
C GLY A 151 -16.67 6.57 -10.08
N PHE A 152 -15.44 6.89 -9.68
CA PHE A 152 -14.35 5.94 -9.55
C PHE A 152 -13.70 5.94 -8.17
N PHE A 153 -13.27 4.76 -7.75
CA PHE A 153 -12.32 4.58 -6.66
C PHE A 153 -10.94 4.24 -7.21
N ALA A 154 -9.94 4.99 -6.76
CA ALA A 154 -8.53 4.81 -7.08
C ALA A 154 -7.78 4.36 -5.81
N PRO A 155 -7.26 3.12 -5.74
CA PRO A 155 -6.48 2.67 -4.59
C PRO A 155 -5.20 3.49 -4.43
N ASN A 156 -4.85 3.86 -3.19
CA ASN A 156 -3.58 4.53 -2.92
C ASN A 156 -2.48 3.49 -2.70
N PHE A 157 -2.00 2.89 -3.79
CA PHE A 157 -0.94 1.88 -3.73
C PHE A 157 0.48 2.44 -3.50
N TYR A 158 0.62 3.78 -3.39
CA TYR A 158 1.86 4.42 -2.96
C TYR A 158 2.08 4.28 -1.45
N GLU A 159 1.01 4.37 -0.67
CA GLU A 159 1.02 4.25 0.79
C GLU A 159 0.60 2.85 1.26
N ASN A 160 -0.37 2.24 0.57
CA ASN A 160 -0.94 0.95 0.95
C ASN A 160 -0.55 -0.12 -0.07
N SER A 161 0.36 -1.03 0.29
CA SER A 161 0.76 -2.13 -0.60
C SER A 161 -0.33 -3.19 -0.79
N VAL A 162 -1.45 -3.10 -0.07
CA VAL A 162 -2.55 -4.07 -0.10
C VAL A 162 -3.89 -3.33 -0.14
N LEU A 163 -4.78 -3.75 -1.05
CA LEU A 163 -6.18 -3.37 -1.06
C LEU A 163 -7.01 -4.59 -0.67
N TYR A 164 -7.70 -4.52 0.46
CA TYR A 164 -8.54 -5.60 0.97
C TYR A 164 -9.97 -5.52 0.43
N PHE A 165 -10.54 -6.68 0.12
CA PHE A 165 -11.93 -6.84 -0.26
C PHE A 165 -12.74 -7.46 0.87
N TYR A 166 -13.89 -6.85 1.13
CA TYR A 166 -14.81 -7.23 2.20
C TYR A 166 -16.13 -7.69 1.61
N GLY A 167 -16.63 -8.81 2.12
CA GLY A 167 -17.97 -9.32 1.83
C GLY A 167 -18.92 -9.03 2.97
N ASN A 168 -20.23 -9.28 2.76
CA ASN A 168 -21.29 -9.29 3.78
C ASN A 168 -21.05 -8.34 4.98
N LEU A 169 -21.12 -7.04 4.72
CA LEU A 169 -20.91 -6.03 5.76
C LEU A 169 -22.13 -5.87 6.67
N ASN A 170 -21.86 -5.57 7.93
CA ASN A 170 -22.79 -4.90 8.82
C ASN A 170 -22.41 -3.41 8.87
N LEU A 171 -23.20 -2.56 8.21
CA LEU A 171 -22.91 -1.13 8.07
C LEU A 171 -22.96 -0.34 9.40
N GLU A 172 -23.51 -0.94 10.47
CA GLU A 172 -23.55 -0.33 11.81
C GLU A 172 -22.26 -0.59 12.60
N LYS A 173 -21.38 -1.46 12.10
CA LYS A 173 -20.14 -1.86 12.76
C LYS A 173 -18.92 -1.18 12.13
N SER A 174 -17.86 -1.07 12.92
CA SER A 174 -16.60 -0.49 12.47
C SER A 174 -15.89 -1.37 11.45
N LEU A 175 -14.94 -0.81 10.70
CA LEU A 175 -14.06 -1.56 9.80
C LEU A 175 -13.37 -2.74 10.53
N MET A 176 -12.96 -2.54 11.79
CA MET A 176 -12.23 -3.55 12.56
C MET A 176 -13.06 -4.79 12.90
N ASP A 177 -14.38 -4.69 12.81
CA ASP A 177 -15.30 -5.81 13.07
C ASP A 177 -15.52 -6.70 11.83
N HIS A 178 -14.88 -6.35 10.70
CA HIS A 178 -15.03 -7.04 9.44
C HIS A 178 -13.71 -7.71 9.03
N THR A 179 -13.80 -8.96 8.62
CA THR A 179 -12.64 -9.71 8.09
C THR A 179 -12.66 -9.65 6.57
N PRO A 180 -11.55 -9.24 5.91
CA PRO A 180 -11.48 -9.28 4.46
C PRO A 180 -11.42 -10.72 3.95
N TYR A 181 -12.06 -11.00 2.82
CA TYR A 181 -12.07 -12.35 2.22
C TYR A 181 -11.03 -12.52 1.12
N ASP A 182 -10.57 -11.41 0.51
CA ASP A 182 -9.59 -11.44 -0.57
C ASP A 182 -8.84 -10.09 -0.64
N SER A 183 -7.82 -9.98 -1.48
CA SER A 183 -7.04 -8.74 -1.63
C SER A 183 -6.29 -8.64 -2.96
N ILE A 184 -5.92 -7.41 -3.30
CA ILE A 184 -4.88 -7.12 -4.30
C ILE A 184 -3.63 -6.67 -3.54
N THR A 185 -2.46 -7.13 -3.98
CA THR A 185 -1.18 -6.64 -3.48
C THR A 185 -0.38 -5.97 -4.58
N PHE A 186 0.31 -4.90 -4.23
CA PHE A 186 1.11 -4.08 -5.13
C PHE A 186 2.58 -4.17 -4.74
N LYS A 187 3.47 -4.20 -5.72
CA LYS A 187 4.92 -4.12 -5.50
C LYS A 187 5.56 -3.22 -6.53
N ARG A 188 6.78 -2.73 -6.24
CA ARG A 188 7.58 -2.02 -7.23
C ARG A 188 8.46 -2.99 -8.01
N ASN A 189 8.54 -2.80 -9.32
CA ASN A 189 9.43 -3.56 -10.18
C ASN A 189 10.86 -2.97 -10.15
N LYS A 190 11.77 -3.58 -10.92
CA LYS A 190 13.18 -3.14 -11.04
C LYS A 190 13.36 -1.72 -11.61
N TYR A 191 12.32 -1.17 -12.26
CA TYR A 191 12.29 0.19 -12.80
C TYR A 191 11.54 1.17 -11.88
N ASN A 192 11.24 0.76 -10.65
CA ASN A 192 10.51 1.56 -9.65
C ASN A 192 9.07 1.93 -10.08
N GLN A 193 8.47 1.18 -11.02
CA GLN A 193 7.05 1.29 -11.39
C GLN A 193 6.21 0.33 -10.56
N PHE A 194 4.95 0.68 -10.31
CA PHE A 194 4.03 -0.20 -9.58
C PHE A 194 3.47 -1.30 -10.49
N GLU A 195 3.45 -2.51 -9.96
CA GLU A 195 2.79 -3.65 -10.59
C GLU A 195 1.95 -4.42 -9.57
N ILE A 196 0.92 -5.10 -10.08
CA ILE A 196 0.10 -6.01 -9.28
C ILE A 196 0.94 -7.26 -9.02
N ALA A 197 1.25 -7.51 -7.75
CA ALA A 197 1.99 -8.68 -7.30
C ALA A 197 1.10 -9.92 -7.20
N THR A 198 -0.13 -9.73 -6.71
CA THR A 198 -1.15 -10.77 -6.61
C THR A 198 -2.51 -10.10 -6.72
N ALA A 199 -3.40 -10.70 -7.48
CA ALA A 199 -4.80 -10.30 -7.58
C ALA A 199 -5.69 -11.54 -7.72
N PRO A 200 -6.97 -11.43 -7.33
CA PRO A 200 -7.91 -12.51 -7.52
C PRO A 200 -8.16 -12.76 -9.02
N PRO A 201 -8.33 -14.03 -9.46
CA PRO A 201 -8.49 -14.35 -10.88
C PRO A 201 -9.80 -13.82 -11.48
N TRP A 202 -10.77 -13.45 -10.64
CA TRP A 202 -12.05 -12.88 -11.04
C TRP A 202 -12.02 -11.36 -11.21
N LEU A 203 -10.90 -10.69 -10.92
CA LEU A 203 -10.79 -9.24 -10.94
C LEU A 203 -10.69 -8.70 -12.38
N VAL A 204 -11.67 -7.88 -12.79
CA VAL A 204 -11.68 -7.17 -14.07
C VAL A 204 -12.21 -5.75 -13.84
N PRO A 205 -11.37 -4.81 -13.38
CA PRO A 205 -11.80 -3.46 -13.01
C PRO A 205 -12.26 -2.65 -14.22
N GLU A 206 -12.81 -1.46 -13.99
CA GLU A 206 -13.25 -0.58 -15.08
C GLU A 206 -12.05 -0.18 -15.95
N ILE A 207 -11.01 0.36 -15.30
CA ILE A 207 -9.76 0.79 -15.92
C ILE A 207 -8.59 0.10 -15.21
N LEU A 208 -7.73 -0.55 -15.99
CA LEU A 208 -6.47 -1.15 -15.54
C LEU A 208 -5.36 -0.79 -16.54
N LYS A 209 -4.54 0.19 -16.18
CA LYS A 209 -3.35 0.63 -16.93
C LYS A 209 -2.23 0.92 -15.93
N MET A 210 -1.62 -0.15 -15.41
CA MET A 210 -0.56 -0.04 -14.40
C MET A 210 0.71 0.63 -14.93
N ASP A 211 0.91 0.63 -16.25
CA ASP A 211 1.95 1.41 -16.94
C ASP A 211 1.78 2.92 -16.79
N TYR A 212 0.57 3.38 -16.46
CA TYR A 212 0.24 4.76 -16.12
C TYR A 212 -0.14 4.93 -14.65
N ASP A 213 0.14 3.94 -13.79
CA ASP A 213 -0.31 3.91 -12.39
C ASP A 213 -1.84 4.14 -12.26
N MET A 214 -2.65 3.59 -13.18
CA MET A 214 -4.11 3.71 -13.15
C MET A 214 -4.79 2.37 -12.86
N LEU A 215 -5.54 2.33 -11.76
CA LEU A 215 -6.45 1.25 -11.40
C LEU A 215 -7.72 1.86 -10.84
N TYR A 216 -8.83 1.80 -11.59
CA TYR A 216 -10.10 2.39 -11.17
C TYR A 216 -11.22 1.36 -11.11
N PHE A 217 -11.97 1.43 -10.03
CA PHE A 217 -13.20 0.66 -9.82
C PHE A 217 -14.41 1.58 -9.88
N LYS A 218 -15.46 1.18 -10.59
CA LYS A 218 -16.72 1.94 -10.63
C LYS A 218 -17.38 1.90 -9.25
N ILE A 219 -17.74 3.06 -8.70
CA ILE A 219 -18.42 3.19 -7.41
C ILE A 219 -19.92 3.03 -7.58
N ILE A 220 -20.52 2.16 -6.75
CA ILE A 220 -21.97 1.95 -6.69
C ILE A 220 -22.57 2.73 -5.53
N SER A 221 -21.97 2.60 -4.34
CA SER A 221 -22.44 3.26 -3.13
C SER A 221 -21.28 3.64 -2.21
N VAL A 222 -21.49 4.68 -1.40
CA VAL A 222 -20.50 5.17 -0.43
C VAL A 222 -21.15 5.21 0.95
N THR A 223 -20.46 4.67 1.94
CA THR A 223 -20.85 4.70 3.35
C THR A 223 -19.77 5.43 4.16
N GLU A 224 -19.92 5.44 5.49
CA GLU A 224 -18.93 6.05 6.37
C GLU A 224 -17.55 5.39 6.22
N TYR A 225 -17.50 4.07 6.30
CA TYR A 225 -16.25 3.29 6.33
C TYR A 225 -15.94 2.56 5.02
N PHE A 226 -16.97 2.26 4.23
CA PHE A 226 -16.82 1.40 3.05
C PHE A 226 -17.32 2.07 1.78
N ILE A 227 -16.75 1.63 0.67
CA ILE A 227 -17.26 1.93 -0.67
C ILE A 227 -17.63 0.61 -1.32
N GLU A 228 -18.83 0.52 -1.88
CA GLU A 228 -19.19 -0.59 -2.76
C GLU A 228 -18.71 -0.27 -4.17
N VAL A 229 -17.94 -1.19 -4.75
CA VAL A 229 -17.38 -1.02 -6.08
C VAL A 229 -17.65 -2.22 -6.98
N THR A 230 -17.74 -1.99 -8.29
CA THR A 230 -17.71 -3.06 -9.29
C THR A 230 -16.27 -3.53 -9.48
N VAL A 231 -16.00 -4.78 -9.12
CA VAL A 231 -14.67 -5.41 -9.25
C VAL A 231 -14.51 -6.24 -10.52
N ASN A 232 -15.61 -6.59 -11.16
CA ASN A 232 -15.60 -7.23 -12.46
C ASN A 232 -16.66 -6.61 -13.37
N LYS A 233 -16.22 -5.83 -14.35
CA LYS A 233 -17.10 -5.12 -15.28
C LYS A 233 -17.83 -6.03 -16.27
N THR A 234 -17.37 -7.26 -16.49
CA THR A 234 -17.98 -8.16 -17.49
C THR A 234 -19.21 -8.88 -16.93
N ASN A 235 -19.20 -9.19 -15.63
CA ASN A 235 -20.32 -9.86 -14.95
C ASN A 235 -21.04 -8.98 -13.91
N GLY A 236 -20.54 -7.77 -13.65
CA GLY A 236 -21.11 -6.84 -12.68
C GLY A 236 -20.84 -7.18 -11.22
N GLN A 237 -19.89 -8.09 -10.92
CA GLN A 237 -19.57 -8.46 -9.54
C GLN A 237 -19.14 -7.24 -8.73
N THR A 238 -19.70 -7.12 -7.52
CA THR A 238 -19.43 -6.02 -6.59
C THR A 238 -18.75 -6.53 -5.32
N THR A 239 -18.06 -5.63 -4.63
CA THR A 239 -17.47 -5.89 -3.31
C THR A 239 -17.33 -4.59 -2.54
N TYR A 240 -17.03 -4.69 -1.25
CA TYR A 240 -16.73 -3.54 -0.43
C TYR A 240 -15.23 -3.38 -0.18
N ILE A 241 -14.79 -2.14 -0.08
CA ILE A 241 -13.40 -1.76 0.23
C ILE A 241 -13.37 -0.66 1.29
N ASP A 242 -12.30 -0.57 2.07
CA ASP A 242 -12.10 0.55 3.01
C ASP A 242 -12.03 1.86 2.22
N ARG A 243 -12.91 2.80 2.55
CA ARG A 243 -12.96 4.13 1.95
C ARG A 243 -11.61 4.86 2.04
N ARG A 244 -10.83 4.59 3.09
CA ARG A 244 -9.54 5.25 3.36
C ARG A 244 -8.37 4.59 2.65
N ALA A 245 -8.56 3.42 2.01
CA ALA A 245 -7.51 2.74 1.27
C ALA A 245 -7.15 3.42 -0.07
N GLY A 246 -7.84 4.51 -0.42
CA GLY A 246 -7.65 5.21 -1.68
C GLY A 246 -8.46 6.49 -1.76
N GLN A 247 -8.67 6.95 -2.98
CA GLN A 247 -9.37 8.19 -3.30
C GLN A 247 -10.69 7.88 -4.02
N VAL A 248 -11.75 8.56 -3.58
CA VAL A 248 -13.02 8.67 -4.32
C VAL A 248 -12.92 9.83 -5.28
N ILE A 249 -13.27 9.58 -6.55
CA ILE A 249 -13.29 10.54 -7.64
C ILE A 249 -14.70 10.50 -8.22
N TYR A 250 -15.53 11.50 -7.99
CA TYR A 250 -16.86 11.51 -8.60
C TYR A 250 -16.77 11.86 -10.09
N TRP A 251 -17.86 11.63 -10.82
CA TRP A 251 -17.93 11.95 -12.24
C TRP A 251 -17.52 13.37 -12.59
N PRO A 252 -17.92 14.42 -11.83
CA PRO A 252 -17.49 15.77 -12.15
C PRO A 252 -15.97 15.95 -12.11
N GLU A 253 -15.30 15.49 -11.05
CA GLU A 253 -13.85 15.60 -10.93
C GLU A 253 -13.15 14.74 -11.99
N PHE A 254 -13.68 13.55 -12.26
CA PHE A 254 -13.14 12.66 -13.28
C PHE A 254 -13.22 13.30 -14.67
N LEU A 255 -14.38 13.79 -15.09
CA LEU A 255 -14.56 14.40 -16.42
C LEU A 255 -13.71 15.65 -16.62
N LEU A 256 -13.50 16.45 -15.57
CA LEU A 256 -12.58 17.59 -15.61
C LEU A 256 -11.11 17.19 -15.77
N SER A 257 -10.74 15.96 -15.39
CA SER A 257 -9.38 15.43 -15.54
C SER A 257 -9.11 14.80 -16.92
N MET A 258 -10.13 14.65 -17.77
CA MET A 258 -10.01 14.00 -19.08
C MET A 258 -9.34 14.91 -20.12
N ASN A 259 -8.61 14.30 -21.06
CA ASN A 259 -7.96 15.01 -22.15
C ASN A 259 -8.99 15.53 -23.17
N SER A 260 -9.89 14.65 -23.60
CA SER A 260 -10.98 14.98 -24.51
C SER A 260 -12.31 14.35 -24.09
N ILE A 261 -13.37 15.04 -24.48
CA ILE A 261 -14.76 14.62 -24.33
C ILE A 261 -15.42 14.72 -25.68
N GLU A 262 -16.22 13.71 -26.02
CA GLU A 262 -16.84 13.57 -27.32
C GLU A 262 -18.29 13.15 -27.18
N PHE A 263 -19.11 13.50 -28.17
CA PHE A 263 -20.43 12.90 -28.27
C PHE A 263 -20.33 11.46 -28.79
N PRO A 264 -21.16 10.54 -28.30
CA PRO A 264 -21.28 9.22 -28.88
C PRO A 264 -21.63 9.30 -30.38
N GLN A 265 -21.12 8.37 -31.17
CA GLN A 265 -21.40 8.33 -32.60
C GLN A 265 -22.92 8.24 -32.85
N GLY A 266 -23.45 9.12 -33.71
CA GLY A 266 -24.89 9.20 -33.99
C GLY A 266 -25.72 9.97 -32.95
N SER A 267 -25.07 10.59 -31.97
CA SER A 267 -25.73 11.46 -31.00
C SER A 267 -26.36 12.68 -31.68
N LYS A 268 -27.54 13.09 -31.20
CA LYS A 268 -28.21 14.34 -31.56
C LYS A 268 -27.92 15.47 -30.58
N GLU A 269 -27.03 15.24 -29.62
CA GLU A 269 -26.63 16.25 -28.65
C GLU A 269 -25.95 17.43 -29.33
N LYS A 270 -26.11 18.60 -28.72
CA LYS A 270 -25.67 19.87 -29.30
C LYS A 270 -24.97 20.71 -28.26
N ILE A 271 -24.05 21.54 -28.74
CA ILE A 271 -23.38 22.52 -27.89
C ILE A 271 -24.29 23.73 -27.74
N ARG A 272 -24.49 24.15 -26.49
CA ARG A 272 -25.40 25.22 -26.10
C ARG A 272 -24.64 26.44 -25.59
N VAL A 273 -25.24 27.62 -25.73
CA VAL A 273 -24.71 28.87 -25.14
C VAL A 273 -24.78 28.87 -23.61
N ARG A 274 -25.78 28.20 -23.02
CA ARG A 274 -26.03 28.12 -21.57
C ARG A 274 -26.38 26.69 -21.14
N SER A 275 -26.31 26.44 -19.83
CA SER A 275 -26.53 25.14 -19.18
C SER A 275 -28.01 24.74 -19.06
N PHE A 276 -28.77 24.77 -20.16
CA PHE A 276 -30.15 24.27 -20.23
C PHE A 276 -30.57 23.99 -21.69
N GLU A 277 -31.53 23.08 -21.89
CA GLU A 277 -31.88 22.54 -23.22
C GLU A 277 -32.41 23.59 -24.20
N ALA A 278 -33.25 24.52 -23.74
CA ALA A 278 -33.85 25.56 -24.59
C ALA A 278 -32.86 26.68 -25.00
N SER A 279 -31.58 26.58 -24.60
CA SER A 279 -30.57 27.56 -24.98
C SER A 279 -30.25 27.50 -26.48
N GLY A 280 -29.84 28.66 -27.02
CA GLY A 280 -29.27 28.75 -28.36
C GLY A 280 -28.09 27.81 -28.55
N GLU A 281 -27.87 27.41 -29.81
CA GLU A 281 -26.88 26.41 -30.23
C GLU A 281 -25.60 27.08 -30.73
N ILE A 282 -24.47 26.43 -30.53
CA ILE A 282 -23.17 26.85 -31.01
C ILE A 282 -22.72 25.86 -32.09
N ASN A 283 -22.60 26.34 -33.33
CA ASN A 283 -22.17 25.57 -34.49
C ASN A 283 -20.78 26.02 -34.96
N ILE A 284 -19.81 26.00 -34.05
CA ILE A 284 -18.40 26.30 -34.36
C ILE A 284 -17.74 24.97 -34.76
N PRO A 285 -17.10 24.87 -35.95
CA PRO A 285 -16.31 23.70 -36.31
C PRO A 285 -15.21 23.46 -35.27
N HIS A 286 -15.12 22.23 -34.78
CA HIS A 286 -14.13 21.79 -33.80
C HIS A 286 -13.90 20.29 -33.95
N GLU A 287 -12.75 19.83 -33.47
CA GLU A 287 -12.36 18.41 -33.48
C GLU A 287 -12.45 17.81 -32.08
N PHE A 288 -12.09 18.59 -31.06
CA PHE A 288 -12.06 18.11 -29.67
C PHE A 288 -12.82 19.04 -28.73
N MET A 289 -13.33 18.47 -27.64
CA MET A 289 -13.87 19.23 -26.53
C MET A 289 -13.11 18.91 -25.24
N ARG A 290 -12.82 19.93 -24.43
CA ARG A 290 -12.19 19.76 -23.11
C ARG A 290 -13.03 20.41 -22.02
N ALA A 291 -13.38 19.65 -20.99
CA ALA A 291 -14.13 20.15 -19.84
C ALA A 291 -13.35 21.23 -19.08
N ILE A 292 -14.06 22.27 -18.64
CA ILE A 292 -13.51 23.32 -17.79
C ILE A 292 -14.38 23.63 -16.57
N GLN A 293 -15.67 23.29 -16.62
CA GLN A 293 -16.58 23.48 -15.50
C GLN A 293 -17.73 22.49 -15.59
N ILE A 294 -18.21 22.00 -14.44
CA ILE A 294 -19.43 21.20 -14.35
C ILE A 294 -20.42 21.92 -13.43
N LYS A 295 -21.69 21.91 -13.84
CA LYS A 295 -22.82 22.47 -13.13
C LYS A 295 -24.01 21.54 -13.34
N ASP A 296 -24.37 20.80 -12.30
CA ASP A 296 -25.40 19.77 -12.36
C ASP A 296 -25.12 18.82 -13.55
N GLU A 297 -26.13 18.50 -14.36
CA GLU A 297 -26.03 17.65 -15.55
C GLU A 297 -25.29 18.29 -16.74
N TRP A 298 -24.79 19.53 -16.59
CA TRP A 298 -24.18 20.31 -17.65
C TRP A 298 -22.70 20.54 -17.43
N MET A 299 -21.95 20.54 -18.52
CA MET A 299 -20.51 20.71 -18.54
C MET A 299 -20.15 21.79 -19.54
N GLN A 300 -19.42 22.79 -19.08
CA GLN A 300 -18.82 23.77 -19.96
C GLN A 300 -17.53 23.18 -20.55
N VAL A 301 -17.42 23.30 -21.87
CA VAL A 301 -16.29 22.79 -22.64
C VAL A 301 -15.63 23.92 -23.45
N LEU A 302 -14.31 23.80 -23.61
CA LEU A 302 -13.58 24.48 -24.67
C LEU A 302 -13.73 23.67 -25.95
N LEU A 303 -13.98 24.36 -27.05
CA LEU A 303 -13.97 23.79 -28.39
C LEU A 303 -12.57 24.01 -28.98
N LEU A 304 -11.95 22.93 -29.43
CA LEU A 304 -10.57 22.91 -29.92
C LEU A 304 -10.53 22.45 -31.38
N ASP A 305 -9.65 23.05 -32.19
CA ASP A 305 -9.31 22.57 -33.53
C ASP A 305 -8.25 21.46 -33.50
N GLY A 306 -7.85 20.95 -34.67
CA GLY A 306 -6.79 19.92 -34.80
C GLY A 306 -5.41 20.35 -34.29
N ASP A 307 -5.17 21.65 -34.09
CA ASP A 307 -3.96 22.19 -33.46
C ASP A 307 -4.10 22.35 -31.94
N PHE A 308 -5.20 21.88 -31.34
CA PHE A 308 -5.58 22.11 -29.94
C PHE A 308 -5.74 23.58 -29.54
N LYS A 309 -5.98 24.48 -30.50
CA LYS A 309 -6.24 25.90 -30.22
C LYS A 309 -7.71 26.08 -29.90
N THR A 310 -7.98 26.96 -28.94
CA THR A 310 -9.36 27.27 -28.54
C THR A 310 -10.05 28.11 -29.60
N VAL A 311 -11.06 27.53 -30.24
CA VAL A 311 -11.91 28.20 -31.25
C VAL A 311 -13.24 28.68 -30.67
N GLY A 312 -13.63 28.17 -29.50
CA GLY A 312 -14.87 28.58 -28.84
C GLY A 312 -15.06 27.97 -27.46
N LYS A 313 -16.21 28.26 -26.86
CA LYS A 313 -16.67 27.65 -25.60
C LYS A 313 -18.17 27.40 -25.70
N GLY A 314 -18.64 26.37 -25.01
CA GLY A 314 -20.06 26.08 -24.93
C GLY A 314 -20.39 25.12 -23.80
N TRP A 315 -21.68 24.84 -23.65
CA TRP A 315 -22.21 23.90 -22.67
C TRP A 315 -22.73 22.65 -23.37
N ILE A 316 -22.39 21.49 -22.83
CA ILE A 316 -22.92 20.20 -23.25
C ILE A 316 -23.55 19.51 -22.04
N GLN A 317 -24.58 18.71 -22.26
CA GLN A 317 -25.12 17.86 -21.20
C GLN A 317 -24.28 16.58 -21.15
N TRP A 318 -23.84 16.19 -19.95
CA TRP A 318 -22.97 15.01 -19.76
C TRP A 318 -23.71 13.84 -19.11
N GLU A 319 -24.76 14.13 -18.36
CA GLU A 319 -25.63 13.16 -17.72
C GLU A 319 -27.09 13.43 -18.11
N ARG A 320 -27.85 12.37 -18.39
CA ARG A 320 -29.31 12.45 -18.50
C ARG A 320 -29.93 11.17 -17.94
N ASN A 321 -30.87 11.30 -17.00
CA ASN A 321 -31.54 10.16 -16.36
C ASN A 321 -30.58 9.13 -15.73
N GLY A 322 -29.50 9.58 -15.08
CA GLY A 322 -28.52 8.68 -14.45
C GLY A 322 -27.62 7.92 -15.44
N LYS A 323 -27.55 8.40 -16.69
CA LYS A 323 -26.69 7.83 -17.74
C LYS A 323 -25.73 8.86 -18.30
N LEU A 324 -24.49 8.41 -18.52
CA LEU A 324 -23.48 9.22 -19.19
C LEU A 324 -23.81 9.29 -20.68
N ILE A 325 -23.98 10.51 -21.21
CA ILE A 325 -24.30 10.76 -22.63
C ILE A 325 -23.09 11.31 -23.41
N VAL A 326 -21.90 11.20 -22.83
CA VAL A 326 -20.62 11.58 -23.44
C VAL A 326 -19.64 10.42 -23.40
N ARG A 327 -18.67 10.45 -24.31
CA ARG A 327 -17.47 9.62 -24.27
C ARG A 327 -16.31 10.45 -23.76
N TYR A 328 -15.36 9.80 -23.12
CA TYR A 328 -14.16 10.44 -22.59
C TYR A 328 -12.91 9.70 -23.03
N ASN A 329 -11.81 10.43 -23.17
CA ASN A 329 -10.49 9.86 -23.41
C ASN A 329 -9.47 10.34 -22.37
N LEU A 330 -8.79 9.37 -21.75
CA LEU A 330 -7.74 9.58 -20.75
C LEU A 330 -6.38 9.91 -21.38
N LEU A 331 -6.01 9.29 -22.50
CA LEU A 331 -4.60 9.23 -22.98
C LEU A 331 -4.40 9.74 -24.42
N SER A 332 -5.35 10.52 -24.94
CA SER A 332 -5.42 11.01 -26.33
C SER A 332 -5.99 10.04 -27.35
#